data_AF-A0A067TP12-F1
#
_entry.id   AF-A0A067TP12-F1
#
_cell.length_a   1.000
_cell.length_b   1.000
_cell.length_c   1.000
_cell.angle_alpha   90.00
_cell.angle_beta   90.00
_cell.angle_gamma   90.00
#
_symmetry.space_group_name_H-M   'P 1'
#
loop_
_entity.id
_entity.type
_entity.pdbx_description
1 polymer ?
#
loop_
_entity_poly.entity_id
_entity_poly.type
_entity_poly.pdbx_seq_one_letter_code
_entity_poly.pdbx_strand_id
1 'polypeptide(L)'
;MFLCGHVVHLHWPRFSDQFHYDAIQMLNTALNRGSKPPIIADKIEVVELEMGTQPPELEIRDIGDLTVGQFRGIFRLTYTGDAHLVLKTKVQANPLNHKQPDTSIHLIGGSRGMLAAKQPLVVPTLLRLSHFRLSSYVVLVHRL
;
A
#
# COMPACT_ATOMS: atom_id res chain seq x y z
N MET A 1 -30.32 -10.02 -19.86
CA MET A 1 -28.85 -10.10 -19.94
C MET A 1 -28.35 -8.75 -20.47
N PHE A 2 -28.19 -7.76 -19.59
CA PHE A 2 -27.77 -6.42 -20.00
C PHE A 2 -26.24 -6.38 -20.08
N LEU A 3 -25.72 -6.36 -21.30
CA LEU A 3 -24.33 -6.05 -21.59
C LEU A 3 -24.14 -4.54 -21.41
N CYS A 4 -23.67 -4.08 -20.26
CA CYS A 4 -23.20 -2.71 -20.13
C CYS A 4 -21.68 -2.71 -20.13
N GLY A 5 -21.07 -2.48 -21.29
CA GLY A 5 -19.64 -2.17 -21.43
C GLY A 5 -19.35 -0.67 -21.36
N HIS A 6 -20.23 0.12 -20.74
CA HIS A 6 -20.06 1.57 -20.67
C HIS A 6 -19.04 1.94 -19.60
N VAL A 7 -18.06 2.73 -20.01
CA VAL A 7 -17.06 3.36 -19.14
C VAL A 7 -17.63 4.68 -18.64
N VAL A 8 -17.57 4.90 -17.34
CA VAL A 8 -17.91 6.16 -16.69
C VAL A 8 -16.70 7.08 -16.73
N HIS A 9 -16.86 8.28 -17.26
CA HIS A 9 -15.82 9.30 -17.23
C HIS A 9 -15.79 9.98 -15.86
N LEU A 10 -14.65 9.85 -15.18
CA LEU A 10 -14.39 10.50 -13.90
C LEU A 10 -13.72 11.85 -14.14
N HIS A 11 -14.23 12.88 -13.47
CA HIS A 11 -13.52 14.14 -13.35
C HIS A 11 -12.36 13.96 -12.38
N TRP A 12 -11.14 14.31 -12.79
CA TRP A 12 -9.92 14.13 -12.00
C TRP A 12 -9.26 15.48 -11.69
N PRO A 13 -9.83 16.26 -10.75
CA PRO A 13 -9.28 17.55 -10.41
C PRO A 13 -8.04 17.40 -9.53
N ARG A 14 -7.40 18.53 -9.24
CA ARG A 14 -6.54 18.62 -8.06
C ARG A 14 -7.39 18.41 -6.81
N PHE A 15 -6.99 17.45 -5.98
CA PHE A 15 -7.66 17.18 -4.71
C PHE A 15 -7.33 18.27 -3.68
N SER A 16 -8.20 18.46 -2.70
CA SER A 16 -8.00 19.45 -1.64
C SER A 16 -6.89 19.02 -0.68
N ASP A 17 -6.22 19.99 -0.05
CA ASP A 17 -5.19 19.70 0.95
C ASP A 17 -5.74 18.88 2.12
N GLN A 18 -7.01 19.10 2.49
CA GLN A 18 -7.71 18.32 3.51
C GLN A 18 -7.84 16.85 3.11
N PHE A 19 -8.21 16.57 1.86
CA PHE A 19 -8.29 15.20 1.37
C PHE A 19 -6.92 14.51 1.41
N HIS A 20 -5.87 15.20 0.98
CA HIS A 20 -4.51 14.66 1.05
C HIS A 20 -4.11 14.37 2.50
N TYR A 21 -4.38 15.29 3.43
CA TYR A 21 -4.12 15.09 4.85
C TYR A 21 -4.82 13.85 5.39
N ASP A 22 -6.13 13.70 5.16
CA ASP A 22 -6.91 12.57 5.66
C ASP A 22 -6.46 11.24 5.04
N ALA A 23 -6.16 11.23 3.74
CA ALA A 23 -5.64 10.05 3.04
C ALA A 23 -4.26 9.63 3.59
N ILE A 24 -3.38 10.59 3.84
CA ILE A 24 -2.06 10.36 4.45
C ILE A 24 -2.22 9.76 5.85
N GLN A 25 -3.13 10.28 6.69
CA GLN A 25 -3.39 9.73 8.02
C GLN A 25 -3.93 8.29 7.95
N MET A 26 -4.85 8.02 7.02
CA MET A 26 -5.41 6.69 6.81
C MET A 26 -4.33 5.70 6.36
N LEU A 27 -3.47 6.09 5.41
CA LEU A 27 -2.36 5.26 4.94
C LEU A 27 -1.32 5.02 6.03
N ASN A 28 -0.93 6.06 6.78
CA ASN A 28 -0.04 5.92 7.93
C ASN A 28 -0.59 4.91 8.94
N THR A 29 -1.88 5.00 9.24
CA THR A 29 -2.55 4.06 10.15
C THR A 29 -2.52 2.64 9.56
N ALA A 30 -2.93 2.47 8.30
CA ALA A 30 -3.01 1.17 7.65
C ALA A 30 -1.63 0.48 7.51
N LEU A 31 -0.59 1.21 7.12
CA LEU A 31 0.77 0.70 6.93
C LEU A 31 1.44 0.28 8.26
N ASN A 32 1.00 0.86 9.37
CA ASN A 32 1.52 0.52 10.70
C ASN A 32 0.60 -0.43 11.49
N ARG A 33 -0.48 -0.95 10.90
CA ARG A 33 -1.31 -1.99 11.51
C ARG A 33 -0.64 -3.36 11.42
N GLY A 34 -0.70 -4.12 12.51
CA GLY A 34 -0.16 -5.48 12.58
C GLY A 34 1.33 -5.55 12.92
N SER A 35 1.91 -6.76 12.86
CA SER A 35 3.34 -6.97 13.06
C SER A 35 4.11 -6.63 11.79
N LYS A 36 5.19 -5.86 11.92
CA LYS A 36 6.06 -5.54 10.81
C LYS A 36 7.10 -6.64 10.62
N PRO A 37 7.51 -6.92 9.37
CA PRO A 37 8.63 -7.80 9.12
C PRO A 37 9.89 -7.31 9.86
N PRO A 38 10.76 -8.21 10.36
CA PRO A 38 11.95 -7.85 11.14
C PRO A 38 12.96 -6.98 10.38
N ILE A 39 12.85 -6.90 9.05
CA ILE A 39 13.64 -5.99 8.22
C ILE A 39 13.23 -4.52 8.38
N ILE A 40 12.00 -4.24 8.81
CA ILE A 40 11.51 -2.88 9.06
C ILE A 40 11.74 -2.58 10.55
N ALA A 41 12.71 -1.70 10.81
CA ALA A 41 13.18 -1.40 12.15
C ALA A 41 12.39 -0.26 12.84
N ASP A 42 11.46 0.39 12.15
CA ASP A 42 10.72 1.54 12.69
C ASP A 42 9.31 1.70 12.06
N LYS A 43 8.65 2.82 12.33
CA LYS A 43 7.42 3.24 11.67
C LYS A 43 7.63 3.54 10.19
N ILE A 44 6.56 3.32 9.44
CA ILE A 44 6.46 3.73 8.04
C ILE A 44 5.72 5.06 8.06
N GLU A 45 6.38 6.11 7.61
CA GLU A 45 5.82 7.46 7.52
C GLU A 45 5.52 7.77 6.06
N VAL A 46 4.29 8.16 5.76
CA VAL A 46 3.93 8.72 4.45
C VAL A 46 4.40 10.17 4.40
N VAL A 47 5.33 10.45 3.48
CA VAL A 47 5.93 11.77 3.28
C VAL A 47 5.19 12.55 2.20
N GLU A 48 4.77 11.86 1.15
CA GLU A 48 4.14 12.47 -0.02
C GLU A 48 3.14 11.50 -0.63
N LEU A 49 1.95 12.00 -0.99
CA LEU A 49 0.90 11.25 -1.67
C LEU A 49 0.41 12.07 -2.87
N GLU A 50 0.70 11.58 -4.06
CA GLU A 50 0.23 12.16 -5.33
C GLU A 50 -0.74 11.21 -6.01
N MET A 51 -1.91 11.73 -6.37
CA MET A 51 -3.01 10.95 -6.96
C MET A 51 -2.85 10.75 -8.48
N GLY A 52 -1.81 11.34 -9.07
CA GLY A 52 -1.56 11.30 -10.52
C GLY A 52 -2.47 12.23 -11.30
N THR A 53 -2.20 12.33 -12.60
CA THR A 53 -2.91 13.18 -13.56
C THR A 53 -4.00 12.44 -14.32
N GLN A 54 -3.95 11.11 -14.33
CA GLN A 54 -4.87 10.26 -15.08
C GLN A 54 -5.92 9.63 -14.16
N PRO A 55 -7.23 9.75 -14.46
CA PRO A 55 -8.25 9.04 -13.72
C PRO A 55 -8.19 7.53 -13.95
N PRO A 56 -8.69 6.71 -13.01
CA PRO A 56 -9.01 5.32 -13.30
C PRO A 56 -10.16 5.20 -14.31
N GLU A 57 -10.19 4.11 -15.05
CA GLU A 57 -11.35 3.68 -15.81
C GLU A 57 -12.33 2.98 -14.87
N LEU A 58 -13.61 3.34 -14.98
CA LEU A 58 -14.68 2.74 -14.19
C LEU A 58 -15.73 2.15 -15.12
N GLU A 59 -15.76 0.82 -15.24
CA GLU A 59 -16.76 0.13 -16.05
C GLU A 59 -17.93 -0.31 -15.17
N ILE A 60 -19.15 -0.06 -15.64
CA ILE A 60 -20.35 -0.57 -14.98
C ILE A 60 -20.43 -2.08 -15.20
N ARG A 61 -20.44 -2.86 -14.12
CA ARG A 61 -20.55 -4.32 -14.21
C ARG A 61 -21.94 -4.79 -13.88
N ASP A 62 -22.53 -4.23 -12.83
CA ASP A 62 -23.91 -4.49 -12.46
C ASP A 62 -24.49 -3.27 -11.75
N ILE A 63 -25.77 -3.02 -11.97
CA ILE A 63 -26.54 -2.03 -11.22
C ILE A 63 -27.61 -2.81 -10.50
N GLY A 64 -27.49 -2.88 -9.18
CA GLY A 64 -28.47 -3.54 -8.32
C GLY A 64 -29.68 -2.64 -8.09
N ASP A 65 -29.95 -2.34 -6.83
CA ASP A 65 -31.07 -1.49 -6.45
C ASP A 65 -30.80 -0.02 -6.82
N LEU A 66 -31.68 0.54 -7.64
CA LEU A 66 -31.75 1.95 -8.01
C LEU A 66 -33.15 2.45 -7.65
N THR A 67 -33.31 2.88 -6.40
CA THR A 67 -34.53 3.54 -5.91
C THR A 67 -34.22 4.98 -5.52
N VAL A 68 -35.26 5.79 -5.33
CA VAL A 68 -35.14 7.22 -5.01
C VAL A 68 -34.30 7.48 -3.75
N GLY A 69 -34.13 6.49 -2.86
CA GLY A 69 -33.35 6.59 -1.62
C GLY A 69 -32.11 5.69 -1.53
N GLN A 70 -31.88 4.79 -2.49
CA GLN A 70 -30.80 3.81 -2.41
C GLN A 70 -30.17 3.54 -3.78
N PHE A 71 -28.84 3.54 -3.79
CA PHE A 71 -28.05 3.13 -4.94
C PHE A 71 -27.06 2.05 -4.53
N ARG A 72 -27.06 0.93 -5.28
CA ARG A 72 -26.01 -0.08 -5.20
C ARG A 72 -25.51 -0.43 -6.60
N GLY A 73 -24.28 0.00 -6.91
CA GLY A 73 -23.59 -0.34 -8.16
C GLY A 73 -22.35 -1.19 -7.91
N ILE A 74 -22.08 -2.13 -8.82
CA ILE A 74 -20.83 -2.87 -8.90
C ILE A 74 -20.08 -2.39 -10.13
N PHE A 75 -18.84 -1.97 -9.92
CA PHE A 75 -17.99 -1.41 -10.96
C PHE A 75 -16.67 -2.17 -11.02
N ARG A 76 -16.12 -2.31 -12.23
CA ARG A 76 -14.73 -2.68 -12.40
C ARG A 76 -13.91 -1.40 -12.48
N LEU A 77 -13.01 -1.22 -11.54
CA LEU A 77 -12.06 -0.11 -11.50
C LEU A 77 -10.71 -0.59 -12.03
N THR A 78 -10.20 0.10 -13.04
CA THR A 78 -8.86 -0.13 -13.59
C THR A 78 -8.05 1.15 -13.50
N TYR A 79 -6.98 1.14 -12.72
CA TYR A 79 -6.04 2.25 -12.61
C TYR A 79 -4.70 1.86 -13.22
N THR A 80 -4.22 2.65 -14.18
CA THR A 80 -2.91 2.50 -14.83
C THR A 80 -2.16 3.83 -14.95
N GLY A 81 -2.48 4.78 -14.07
CA GLY A 81 -1.92 6.12 -14.07
C GLY A 81 -0.56 6.24 -13.38
N ASP A 82 -0.22 7.48 -13.07
CA ASP A 82 1.08 7.97 -12.61
C ASP A 82 1.12 8.32 -11.12
N ALA A 83 0.11 7.93 -10.32
CA ALA A 83 0.12 8.12 -8.88
C ALA A 83 1.39 7.54 -8.25
N HIS A 84 1.88 8.23 -7.22
CA HIS A 84 3.03 7.80 -6.46
C HIS A 84 2.89 8.13 -4.98
N LEU A 85 3.61 7.37 -4.18
CA LEU A 85 3.64 7.46 -2.73
C LEU A 85 5.09 7.43 -2.28
N VAL A 86 5.50 8.44 -1.52
CA VAL A 86 6.83 8.47 -0.90
C VAL A 86 6.69 8.10 0.57
N LEU A 87 7.44 7.07 0.96
CA LEU A 87 7.49 6.54 2.30
C LEU A 87 8.88 6.74 2.89
N LYS A 88 8.94 7.08 4.17
CA LYS A 88 10.16 7.11 4.96
C LYS A 88 10.09 6.02 6.01
N THR A 89 11.14 5.23 6.12
CA THR A 89 11.23 4.19 7.14
C THR A 89 12.69 3.90 7.49
N LYS A 90 12.94 3.06 8.49
CA LYS A 90 14.27 2.55 8.81
C LYS A 90 14.30 1.05 8.57
N VAL A 91 15.35 0.59 7.90
CA VAL A 91 15.52 -0.84 7.56
C VAL A 91 16.74 -1.44 8.23
N GLN A 92 16.66 -2.72 8.55
CA GLN A 92 17.74 -3.52 9.08
C GLN A 92 18.58 -4.04 7.91
N ALA A 93 19.78 -3.47 7.72
CA ALA A 93 20.65 -3.76 6.60
C ALA A 93 21.79 -4.75 6.92
N ASN A 94 21.72 -5.51 8.03
CA ASN A 94 22.77 -6.46 8.40
C ASN A 94 22.49 -7.80 7.68
N PRO A 95 23.27 -8.16 6.64
CA PRO A 95 23.04 -9.36 5.86
C PRO A 95 23.23 -10.66 6.67
N LEU A 96 23.89 -10.59 7.84
CA LEU A 96 24.18 -11.75 8.69
C LEU A 96 23.05 -12.13 9.66
N ASN A 97 21.99 -11.32 9.76
CA ASN A 97 20.91 -11.53 10.73
C ASN A 97 19.64 -12.18 10.15
N HIS A 98 19.59 -12.43 8.83
CA HIS A 98 18.36 -12.89 8.16
C HIS A 98 18.10 -14.39 8.22
N LYS A 99 19.04 -15.20 8.71
CA LYS A 99 18.82 -16.62 8.97
C LYS A 99 19.68 -17.06 10.14
N GLN A 100 19.10 -17.13 11.34
CA GLN A 100 19.40 -18.30 12.15
C GLN A 100 18.29 -19.30 11.85
N PRO A 101 18.54 -20.35 11.04
CA PRO A 101 17.72 -21.53 11.16
C PRO A 101 17.79 -21.95 12.63
N ASP A 102 16.66 -22.34 13.22
CA ASP A 102 16.62 -23.09 14.46
C ASP A 102 17.36 -24.43 14.26
N THR A 103 18.68 -24.39 14.24
CA THR A 103 19.54 -25.55 14.39
C THR A 103 20.24 -25.38 15.71
N SER A 104 19.56 -25.87 16.73
CA SER A 104 20.14 -26.48 17.91
C SER A 104 21.15 -27.54 17.47
N ILE A 105 22.36 -27.14 17.11
CA ILE A 105 23.52 -28.02 17.05
C ILE A 105 24.61 -27.35 17.89
N HIS A 106 24.49 -27.57 19.19
CA HIS A 106 25.62 -27.55 20.11
C HIS A 106 26.59 -28.67 19.69
N LEU A 107 27.49 -28.41 18.75
CA LEU A 107 28.65 -29.26 18.51
C LEU A 107 29.90 -28.41 18.29
N ILE A 108 30.69 -28.34 19.38
CA ILE A 108 32.15 -28.54 19.42
C ILE A 108 32.98 -27.78 18.38
N GLY A 109 33.85 -26.89 18.86
CA GLY A 109 35.07 -26.52 18.14
C GLY A 109 35.33 -25.02 18.10
N GLY A 110 36.42 -24.60 18.72
CA GLY A 110 36.82 -23.22 18.82
C GLY A 110 36.99 -22.55 17.45
N SER A 111 36.18 -21.52 17.22
CA SER A 111 36.59 -20.38 16.42
C SER A 111 36.08 -19.15 17.15
N ARG A 112 36.94 -18.14 17.30
CA ARG A 112 36.55 -16.79 17.73
C ARG A 112 35.65 -16.21 16.63
N GLY A 113 34.39 -16.66 16.58
CA GLY A 113 33.41 -16.21 15.62
C GLY A 113 33.24 -14.70 15.79
N MET A 114 33.45 -13.95 14.71
CA MET A 114 33.45 -12.50 14.66
C MET A 114 32.30 -11.89 15.49
N LEU A 115 32.60 -11.51 16.74
CA LEU A 115 31.61 -10.99 17.70
C LEU A 115 31.12 -9.57 17.30
N ALA A 116 31.89 -8.86 16.47
CA ALA A 116 31.60 -7.50 16.03
C ALA A 116 30.56 -7.42 14.88
N ALA A 117 30.29 -8.52 14.16
CA ALA A 117 29.42 -8.52 12.99
C ALA A 117 27.92 -8.76 13.31
N LYS A 118 27.55 -8.71 14.59
CA LYS A 118 26.17 -8.91 15.08
C LYS A 118 25.42 -7.61 15.40
N GLN A 119 26.05 -6.44 15.28
CA GLN A 119 25.36 -5.19 15.61
C GLN A 119 24.26 -4.89 14.56
N PRO A 120 23.05 -4.48 14.98
CA PRO A 120 22.00 -4.10 14.06
C PRO A 120 22.39 -2.82 13.32
N LEU A 121 22.69 -2.94 12.02
CA LEU A 121 22.85 -1.80 11.13
C LEU A 121 21.45 -1.33 10.70
N VAL A 122 21.04 -0.16 11.19
CA VAL A 122 19.74 0.44 10.87
C VAL A 122 19.96 1.62 9.94
N VAL A 123 19.38 1.56 8.75
CA VAL A 123 19.57 2.57 7.69
C VAL A 123 18.26 3.32 7.43
N PRO A 124 18.24 4.66 7.52
CA PRO A 124 17.08 5.45 7.10
C PRO A 124 16.93 5.35 5.58
N THR A 125 15.71 5.01 5.14
CA THR A 125 15.40 4.77 3.73
C THR A 125 14.19 5.61 3.31
N LEU A 126 14.30 6.22 2.13
CA LEU A 126 13.21 6.89 1.44
C LEU A 126 12.81 6.03 0.24
N LEU A 127 11.56 5.57 0.20
CA LEU A 127 11.04 4.67 -0.82
C LEU A 127 9.96 5.39 -1.61
N ARG A 128 10.09 5.41 -2.94
CA ARG A 128 9.03 5.90 -3.84
C ARG A 128 8.34 4.71 -4.50
N LEU A 129 7.08 4.50 -4.17
CA LEU A 129 6.20 3.56 -4.87
C LEU A 129 5.53 4.33 -6.01
N SER A 130 5.61 3.82 -7.23
CA SER A 130 5.09 4.48 -8.43
C SER A 130 4.53 3.46 -9.41
N HIS A 131 3.83 3.93 -10.45
CA HIS A 131 3.23 3.07 -11.48
C HIS A 131 2.27 2.05 -10.87
N PHE A 132 1.39 2.51 -9.98
CA PHE A 132 0.37 1.65 -9.41
C PHE A 132 -0.52 1.11 -10.53
N ARG A 133 -0.61 -0.23 -10.61
CA ARG A 133 -1.56 -0.91 -11.47
C ARG A 133 -2.57 -1.64 -10.62
N LEU A 134 -3.81 -1.17 -10.65
CA LEU A 134 -4.93 -1.73 -9.89
C LEU A 134 -6.02 -2.17 -10.86
N SER A 135 -6.53 -3.38 -10.68
CA SER A 135 -7.73 -3.86 -11.34
C SER A 135 -8.58 -4.55 -10.29
N SER A 136 -9.70 -3.95 -9.91
CA SER A 136 -10.54 -4.43 -8.81
C SER A 136 -12.03 -4.27 -9.11
N TYR A 137 -12.86 -5.01 -8.37
CA TYR A 137 -14.31 -4.78 -8.32
C TYR A 137 -14.62 -3.93 -7.09
N VAL A 138 -15.31 -2.81 -7.30
CA VAL A 138 -15.72 -1.87 -6.25
C VAL A 138 -17.24 -1.86 -6.16
N VAL A 139 -17.75 -1.98 -4.94
CA VAL A 139 -19.18 -1.85 -4.65
C VAL A 139 -19.43 -0.48 -4.06
N LEU A 140 -20.20 0.34 -4.76
CA LEU A 140 -20.63 1.63 -4.27
C LEU A 140 -22.04 1.50 -3.70
N VAL A 141 -22.19 1.78 -2.40
CA VAL A 141 -23.47 1.78 -1.71
C VAL A 141 -23.73 3.19 -1.21
N HIS A 142 -24.82 3.79 -1.65
CA HIS A 142 -25.31 5.05 -1.14
C HIS A 142 -26.73 4.86 -0.61
N ARG A 143 -26.99 5.38 0.59
CA ARG A 143 -28.32 5.51 1.18
C ARG A 143 -28.51 6.98 1.52
N LEU A 144 -29.60 7.55 1.00
CA LEU A 144 -30.08 8.88 1.38
C LEU A 144 -30.71 8.84 2.78
#